data_AF-A0AAV8WWN8-F1
#
_entry.id   AF-A0AAV8WWN8-F1
#
_cell.length_a   1.000
_cell.length_b   1.000
_cell.length_c   1.000
_cell.angle_alpha   90.00
_cell.angle_beta   90.00
_cell.angle_gamma   90.00
#
_symmetry.space_group_name_H-M   'P 1'
#
loop_
_entity.id
_entity.type
_entity.pdbx_description
1 polymer ?
#
loop_
_entity_poly.entity_id
_entity_poly.type
_entity_poly.pdbx_seq_one_letter_code
_entity_poly.pdbx_strand_id
1 'polypeptide(L)'
;MKRAVNRKKRVWIRKWLSRRDSRGFSSMLLKELANEDQEEYRNCMRMSKEQFNKLLHMVGPLITKEDTLMRHAMPAQIKLETLSYLATGSSLNGVL
;
A
#
# COMPACT_ATOMS: atom_id res chain seq x y z
N MET A 1 -19.33 12.79 -43.69
CA MET A 1 -18.18 12.72 -42.76
C MET A 1 -18.68 12.43 -41.35
N LYS A 2 -18.34 11.30 -40.73
CA LYS A 2 -18.72 11.01 -39.33
C LYS A 2 -17.71 11.68 -38.39
N ARG A 3 -18.13 12.65 -37.58
CA ARG A 3 -17.27 13.25 -36.53
C ARG A 3 -16.93 12.16 -35.51
N ALA A 4 -15.65 11.81 -35.40
CA ALA A 4 -15.18 10.93 -34.34
C ALA A 4 -15.39 11.63 -33.00
N VAL A 5 -16.32 11.12 -32.19
CA VAL A 5 -16.51 11.59 -30.82
C VAL A 5 -15.25 11.24 -30.02
N ASN A 6 -14.46 12.25 -29.66
CA ASN A 6 -13.25 12.07 -28.86
C ASN A 6 -13.64 11.68 -27.43
N ARG A 7 -13.79 10.37 -27.18
CA ARG A 7 -14.00 9.84 -25.83
C ARG A 7 -12.71 10.04 -25.04
N LYS A 8 -12.78 10.80 -23.93
CA LYS A 8 -11.66 10.93 -22.99
C LYS A 8 -11.16 9.54 -22.62
N LYS A 9 -9.89 9.24 -22.92
CA LYS A 9 -9.25 7.99 -22.54
C LYS A 9 -9.33 7.84 -21.02
N ARG A 10 -9.72 6.66 -20.55
CA ARG A 10 -9.76 6.35 -19.10
C ARG A 10 -8.34 6.48 -18.54
N VAL A 11 -8.18 7.32 -17.52
CA VAL A 11 -6.91 7.45 -16.80
C VAL A 11 -6.73 6.21 -15.93
N TRP A 12 -5.70 5.40 -16.20
CA TRP A 12 -5.41 4.18 -15.46
C TRP A 12 -4.91 4.46 -14.03
N ILE A 13 -3.97 5.41 -13.88
CA ILE A 13 -3.41 5.85 -12.59
C ILE A 13 -3.32 7.38 -12.61
N ARG A 14 -3.72 8.04 -11.51
CA ARG A 14 -3.53 9.48 -11.34
C ARG A 14 -2.04 9.79 -11.15
N LYS A 15 -1.54 10.88 -11.72
CA LYS A 15 -0.10 11.27 -11.65
C LYS A 15 0.46 11.27 -10.22
N TRP A 16 -0.34 11.71 -9.24
CA TRP A 16 0.09 11.74 -7.85
C TRP A 16 0.24 10.34 -7.23
N LEU A 17 -0.65 9.39 -7.59
CA LEU A 17 -0.59 7.98 -7.18
C LEU A 17 0.58 7.22 -7.81
N SER A 18 1.05 7.66 -8.98
CA SER A 18 2.23 7.07 -9.64
C SER A 18 3.52 7.22 -8.82
N ARG A 19 3.53 8.07 -7.80
CA ARG A 19 4.69 8.33 -6.93
C ARG A 19 4.57 7.63 -5.57
N ARG A 20 3.66 6.66 -5.44
CA ARG A 20 3.41 5.92 -4.19
C ARG A 20 4.62 5.14 -3.68
N ASP A 21 5.59 4.83 -4.52
CA ASP A 21 6.78 4.08 -4.11
C ASP A 21 7.80 4.97 -3.37
N SER A 22 7.74 6.30 -3.58
CA SER A 22 8.58 7.27 -2.88
C SER A 22 7.80 8.12 -1.87
N ARG A 23 6.54 8.43 -2.14
CA ARG A 23 5.69 9.32 -1.33
C ARG A 23 4.42 8.64 -0.82
N GLY A 24 4.43 7.31 -0.74
CA GLY A 24 3.31 6.54 -0.21
C GLY A 24 3.39 6.41 1.31
N PHE A 25 2.24 6.07 1.90
CA PHE A 25 2.12 5.78 3.33
C PHE A 25 3.12 4.72 3.80
N SER A 26 3.23 3.61 3.06
CA SER A 26 4.17 2.52 3.34
C SER A 26 5.64 2.94 3.23
N SER A 27 5.99 3.62 2.14
CA SER A 27 7.39 3.95 1.80
C SER A 27 7.97 5.07 2.67
N MET A 28 7.12 5.97 3.15
CA MET A 28 7.50 7.16 3.91
C MET A 28 7.05 7.01 5.37
N LEU A 29 5.76 7.21 5.68
CA LEU A 29 5.28 7.29 7.06
C LEU A 29 5.52 6.00 7.86
N LEU A 30 5.07 4.83 7.38
CA LEU A 30 5.27 3.58 8.12
C LEU A 30 6.75 3.25 8.30
N LYS A 31 7.61 3.65 7.36
CA LYS A 31 9.05 3.45 7.47
C LYS A 31 9.68 4.35 8.52
N GLU A 32 9.27 5.62 8.58
CA GLU A 32 9.70 6.58 9.60
C GLU A 32 9.23 6.14 10.98
N LEU A 33 7.94 5.82 11.15
CA LEU A 33 7.39 5.29 12.41
C LEU A 33 8.12 4.00 12.84
N ALA A 34 8.36 3.07 11.92
CA ALA A 34 9.08 1.84 12.23
C ALA A 34 10.53 2.03 12.70
N ASN A 35 11.12 3.23 12.55
CA ASN A 35 12.48 3.54 12.94
C ASN A 35 12.55 4.55 14.11
N GLU A 36 11.66 5.53 14.13
CA GLU A 36 11.68 6.67 15.06
C GLU A 36 10.62 6.56 16.16
N ASP A 37 9.46 5.96 15.88
CA ASP A 37 8.34 5.85 16.83
C ASP A 37 7.62 4.50 16.71
N GLN A 38 8.13 3.53 17.47
CA GLN A 38 7.59 2.18 17.48
C GLN A 38 6.20 2.09 18.14
N GLU A 39 5.84 3.04 19.01
CA GLU A 39 4.52 3.07 19.63
C GLU A 39 3.46 3.47 18.62
N GLU A 40 3.71 4.54 17.86
CA GLU A 40 2.80 4.96 16.78
C GLU A 40 2.78 3.97 15.62
N TYR A 41 3.89 3.29 15.31
CA TYR A 41 3.87 2.16 14.39
C TYR A 41 2.91 1.06 14.87
N ARG A 42 2.98 0.70 16.15
CA ARG A 42 2.07 -0.30 16.75
C ARG A 42 0.64 0.20 16.78
N ASN A 43 0.38 1.49 16.97
CA ASN A 43 -0.97 2.05 16.91
C ASN A 43 -1.55 1.94 15.49
N CYS A 44 -0.74 2.27 14.47
CA CYS A 44 -1.11 2.16 13.06
C CYS A 44 -1.34 0.72 12.62
N MET A 45 -0.42 -0.18 12.95
CA MET A 45 -0.38 -1.56 12.42
C MET A 45 -1.02 -2.58 13.36
N ARG A 46 -1.30 -2.21 14.62
CA ARG A 46 -1.76 -3.08 15.71
C ARG A 46 -0.86 -4.29 15.98
N MET A 47 0.39 -4.20 15.57
CA MET A 47 1.41 -5.22 15.75
C MET A 47 2.80 -4.57 15.71
N SER A 48 3.79 -5.20 16.31
CA SER A 48 5.17 -4.73 16.19
C SER A 48 5.73 -5.00 14.79
N LYS A 49 6.79 -4.28 14.44
CA LYS A 49 7.52 -4.48 13.17
C LYS A 49 8.01 -5.93 13.03
N GLU A 50 8.43 -6.54 14.13
CA GLU A 50 8.91 -7.94 14.18
C GLU A 50 7.76 -8.92 13.90
N GLN A 51 6.59 -8.70 14.50
CA GLN A 51 5.39 -9.51 14.23
C GLN A 51 4.96 -9.38 12.77
N PHE A 52 4.95 -8.15 12.25
CA PHE A 52 4.64 -7.90 10.85
C PHE A 52 5.62 -8.63 9.92
N ASN A 53 6.93 -8.54 10.18
CA ASN A 53 7.96 -9.22 9.39
C ASN A 53 7.82 -10.74 9.44
N LYS A 54 7.50 -11.31 10.61
CA LYS A 54 7.24 -12.75 10.75
C LYS A 54 6.05 -13.20 9.93
N LEU A 55 4.94 -12.44 9.98
CA LEU A 55 3.76 -12.71 9.16
C LEU A 55 4.11 -12.58 7.67
N LEU A 56 4.80 -11.52 7.28
CA LEU A 56 5.22 -11.31 5.90
C LEU A 56 6.10 -12.43 5.38
N HIS A 57 6.99 -12.99 6.21
CA HIS A 57 7.81 -14.15 5.83
C HIS A 57 6.95 -15.38 5.53
N MET A 58 5.91 -15.63 6.33
CA MET A 58 5.00 -16.77 6.17
C MET A 58 4.05 -16.59 4.97
N VAL A 59 3.42 -15.42 4.84
CA VAL A 59 2.37 -15.20 3.83
C VAL A 59 2.90 -14.60 2.54
N GLY A 60 4.09 -14.00 2.57
CA GLY A 60 4.73 -13.34 1.43
C GLY A 60 4.79 -14.20 0.18
N PRO A 61 5.27 -15.46 0.25
CA PRO A 61 5.27 -16.37 -0.89
C PRO A 61 3.87 -16.66 -1.45
N LEU A 62 2.85 -16.67 -0.59
CA LEU A 62 1.46 -16.99 -0.95
C LEU A 62 0.74 -15.81 -1.62
N ILE A 63 1.08 -14.58 -1.25
CA ILE A 63 0.38 -13.37 -1.71
C ILE A 63 1.17 -12.58 -2.76
N THR A 64 2.42 -12.95 -3.03
CA THR A 64 3.21 -12.35 -4.12
C THR A 64 2.59 -12.73 -5.45
N LYS A 65 2.56 -11.76 -6.37
CA LYS A 65 2.10 -11.97 -7.75
C LYS A 65 3.21 -11.53 -8.69
N GLU A 66 3.22 -12.11 -9.88
CA GLU A 66 4.16 -11.74 -10.93
C GLU A 66 3.75 -10.42 -11.59
N ASP A 67 4.77 -9.71 -12.08
CA ASP A 67 4.58 -8.54 -12.90
C ASP A 67 3.97 -8.90 -14.25
N THR A 68 3.20 -7.97 -14.81
CA THR A 68 2.65 -8.09 -16.16
C THR A 68 3.24 -6.99 -17.03
N LEU A 69 3.20 -7.17 -18.36
CA LEU A 69 3.62 -6.14 -19.32
C LEU A 69 2.91 -4.79 -19.12
N MET A 70 1.71 -4.79 -18.52
CA MET A 70 0.90 -3.59 -18.33
C MET A 70 1.10 -2.94 -16.96
N ARG A 71 1.53 -3.69 -15.94
CA ARG A 71 1.58 -3.23 -14.56
C ARG A 71 2.46 -4.13 -13.68
N HIS A 72 3.25 -3.48 -12.82
CA HIS A 72 3.92 -4.13 -11.69
C HIS A 72 2.93 -4.60 -10.63
N ALA A 73 3.12 -5.84 -10.19
CA ALA A 73 2.41 -6.42 -9.08
C ALA A 73 2.65 -5.59 -7.81
N MET A 74 1.63 -5.53 -6.97
CA MET A 74 1.82 -4.91 -5.66
C MET A 74 2.69 -5.82 -4.79
N PRO A 75 3.75 -5.27 -4.15
CA PRO A 75 4.58 -6.00 -3.20
C PRO A 75 3.72 -6.67 -2.11
N ALA A 76 4.13 -7.85 -1.66
CA ALA A 76 3.45 -8.58 -0.60
C ALA A 76 3.33 -7.75 0.69
N GLN A 77 4.37 -6.98 1.02
CA GLN A 77 4.39 -6.06 2.15
C GLN A 77 3.19 -5.10 2.13
N ILE A 78 3.00 -4.37 1.04
CA ILE A 78 1.91 -3.38 0.94
C ILE A 78 0.53 -4.06 0.99
N LYS A 79 0.40 -5.27 0.42
CA LYS A 79 -0.85 -6.04 0.52
C LYS A 79 -1.18 -6.39 1.97
N LEU A 80 -0.18 -6.83 2.74
CA LEU A 80 -0.35 -7.18 4.15
C LEU A 80 -0.68 -5.94 4.99
N GLU A 81 0.01 -4.82 4.78
CA GLU A 81 -0.31 -3.54 5.43
C GLU A 81 -1.75 -3.10 5.16
N THR A 82 -2.19 -3.23 3.90
CA THR A 82 -3.57 -2.90 3.51
C THR A 82 -4.58 -3.83 4.20
N LEU A 83 -4.26 -5.12 4.34
CA LEU A 83 -5.13 -6.07 5.03
C LEU A 83 -5.29 -5.71 6.52
N SER A 84 -4.20 -5.31 7.20
CA SER A 84 -4.28 -4.83 8.59
C SER A 84 -5.22 -3.63 8.71
N TYR A 85 -5.13 -2.67 7.77
CA TYR A 85 -6.05 -1.52 7.73
C TYR A 85 -7.52 -1.95 7.51
N LEU A 86 -7.78 -2.83 6.54
CA LEU A 86 -9.13 -3.31 6.23
C LEU A 86 -9.76 -4.13 7.35
N ALA A 87 -8.97 -5.00 8.00
CA ALA A 87 -9.42 -5.83 9.12
C ALA A 87 -9.81 -5.00 10.34
N THR A 88 -9.19 -3.83 10.50
CA THR A 88 -9.40 -2.98 11.66
C THR A 88 -10.70 -2.18 11.58
N GLY A 89 -11.23 -1.94 10.39
CA GLY A 89 -12.42 -1.08 10.21
C GLY A 89 -12.21 0.37 10.66
N SER A 90 -10.97 0.76 10.95
CA SER A 90 -10.62 2.13 11.36
C SER A 90 -10.86 3.08 10.21
N SER A 91 -11.70 4.09 10.45
CA SER A 91 -11.61 5.33 9.69
C SER A 91 -10.28 5.99 10.03
N LEU A 92 -9.60 6.60 9.04
CA LEU A 92 -8.38 7.41 9.22
C LEU A 92 -8.56 8.63 10.15
N ASN A 93 -9.70 8.74 10.84
CA ASN A 93 -10.12 9.91 11.62
C ASN A 93 -9.46 10.01 13.00
N GLY A 94 -8.63 9.04 13.41
CA GLY A 94 -8.01 9.01 14.74
C GLY A 94 -6.54 8.63 14.73
N VAL A 95 -5.86 8.71 13.58
CA VAL A 95 -4.42 8.49 13.48
C VAL A 95 -3.81 9.73 12.82
N LEU A 96 -3.61 10.74 13.67
CA LEU A 96 -2.60 11.82 13.69
C LEU A 96 -2.90 12.70 14.91
#